data_AF-A0A7Y9G6S5-F1
#
_entry.id   AF-A0A7Y9G6S5-F1
#
_cell.length_a   1.000
_cell.length_b   1.000
_cell.length_c   1.000
_cell.angle_alpha   90.00
_cell.angle_beta   90.00
_cell.angle_gamma   90.00
#
_symmetry.space_group_name_H-M   'P 1'
#
loop_
_entity.id
_entity.type
_entity.pdbx_description
1 polymer ?
#
loop_
_entity_poly.entity_id
_entity_poly.type
_entity_poly.pdbx_seq_one_letter_code
_entity_poly.pdbx_strand_id
1 'polypeptide(L)'
;MATRVLSVRPRPVPVLSASAPASSRPSAVSSSSSRRPVRVVWDELRSVDVAVCGSCTESFTSSRPGEVDAWAAAHICDAELVALLALVTNRRAA
;
A
#
# COMPACT_ATOMS: atom_id res chain seq x y z
N MET A 1 34.93 26.20 34.22
CA MET A 1 33.52 26.32 34.66
C MET A 1 32.67 26.49 33.41
N ALA A 2 31.76 25.56 33.11
CA ALA A 2 30.90 25.64 31.93
C ALA A 2 29.46 25.33 32.34
N THR A 3 28.62 26.36 32.30
CA THR A 3 27.19 26.33 32.60
C THR A 3 26.44 25.71 31.42
N ARG A 4 25.66 24.65 31.66
CA ARG A 4 24.73 24.08 30.67
C ARG A 4 23.33 24.59 30.98
N VAL A 5 22.77 25.34 30.03
CA VAL A 5 21.40 25.88 30.10
C VAL A 5 20.43 24.79 29.63
N LEU A 6 19.44 24.48 30.46
CA LEU A 6 18.35 23.56 30.14
C LEU A 6 17.22 24.33 29.46
N SER A 7 16.91 23.99 28.20
CA SER A 7 15.75 24.54 27.50
C SER A 7 14.47 23.85 27.97
N VAL A 8 13.59 24.60 28.62
CA VAL A 8 12.24 24.15 29.02
C VAL A 8 11.33 24.21 27.80
N ARG A 9 10.80 23.07 27.37
CA ARG A 9 9.87 22.96 26.25
C ARG A 9 8.43 23.19 26.75
N PRO A 10 7.66 24.12 26.19
CA PRO A 10 6.26 24.34 26.59
C PRO A 10 5.39 23.14 26.22
N ARG A 11 4.55 22.70 27.16
CA ARG A 11 3.59 21.60 27.00
C ARG A 11 2.29 22.18 26.42
N PRO A 12 1.80 21.73 25.25
CA PRO A 12 0.50 22.17 24.74
C PRO A 12 -0.63 21.60 25.62
N VAL A 13 -1.53 22.47 26.06
CA VAL A 13 -2.76 22.13 26.78
C VAL A 13 -3.84 21.78 25.74
N PRO A 14 -4.59 20.68 25.88
CA PRO A 14 -5.70 20.39 24.98
C PRO A 14 -6.90 21.27 25.34
N VAL A 15 -7.26 22.18 24.42
CA VAL A 15 -8.53 22.91 24.48
C VAL A 15 -9.62 22.00 23.93
N LEU A 16 -10.55 21.58 24.79
CA LEU A 16 -11.81 20.99 24.37
C LEU A 16 -12.67 22.12 23.79
N SER A 17 -12.99 22.05 22.49
CA SER A 17 -14.04 22.89 21.91
C SER A 17 -14.76 22.20 20.76
N ALA A 18 -16.04 21.93 21.07
CA ALA A 18 -17.23 22.01 20.23
C ALA A 18 -17.28 21.27 18.88
N SER A 19 -18.21 20.33 18.83
CA SER A 19 -18.75 19.64 17.66
C SER A 19 -19.17 20.59 16.54
N ALA A 20 -18.68 20.34 15.33
CA ALA A 20 -19.28 20.78 14.08
C ALA A 20 -19.33 19.58 13.11
N PRO A 21 -20.49 19.25 12.51
CA PRO A 21 -20.60 18.16 11.55
C PRO A 21 -20.17 18.70 10.19
N ALA A 22 -18.96 18.37 9.74
CA ALA A 22 -18.48 18.77 8.44
C ALA A 22 -17.80 17.59 7.75
N SER A 23 -18.56 17.00 6.81
CA SER A 23 -18.11 16.28 5.63
C SER A 23 -17.14 15.12 5.89
N SER A 24 -17.66 13.90 5.78
CA SER A 24 -16.88 12.66 5.67
C SER A 24 -16.03 12.68 4.40
N ARG A 25 -14.96 13.47 4.39
CA ARG A 25 -13.81 13.25 3.53
C ARG A 25 -13.22 11.91 3.97
N PRO A 26 -13.06 10.93 3.09
CA PRO A 26 -12.26 9.76 3.42
C PRO A 26 -10.80 10.23 3.57
N SER A 27 -10.43 10.58 4.80
CA SER A 27 -9.05 10.82 5.18
C SER A 27 -8.32 9.50 5.30
N ALA A 28 -7.18 9.43 4.62
CA ALA A 28 -6.09 8.48 4.84
C ALA A 28 -6.41 7.00 4.55
N VAL A 29 -6.37 6.63 3.27
CA VAL A 29 -5.81 5.31 2.95
C VAL A 29 -4.31 5.42 3.19
N SER A 30 -3.89 4.83 4.30
CA SER A 30 -2.54 4.47 4.67
C SER A 30 -1.62 4.30 3.46
N SER A 31 -0.65 5.20 3.33
CA SER A 31 0.58 4.93 2.57
C SER A 31 1.30 3.77 3.26
N SER A 32 0.83 2.54 3.05
CA SER A 32 1.48 1.32 3.52
C SER A 32 2.62 0.99 2.56
N SER A 33 3.75 1.66 2.75
CA SER A 33 4.98 1.27 2.10
C SER A 33 5.41 -0.11 2.60
N SER A 34 5.74 -1.00 1.66
CA SER A 34 6.81 -2.03 1.73
C SER A 34 6.48 -3.53 1.84
N ARG A 35 5.27 -4.00 1.49
CA ARG A 35 5.17 -5.33 0.85
C ARG A 35 4.86 -5.12 -0.62
N ARG A 36 5.76 -5.55 -1.51
CA ARG A 36 5.46 -5.62 -2.94
C ARG A 36 4.14 -6.42 -3.06
N PRO A 37 3.08 -5.85 -3.68
CA PRO A 37 1.81 -6.56 -3.82
C PRO A 37 1.95 -7.76 -4.75
N VAL A 38 3.03 -7.81 -5.54
CA VAL A 38 3.34 -8.88 -6.48
C VAL A 38 3.91 -10.11 -5.79
N ARG A 39 3.31 -11.26 -6.03
CA ARG A 39 3.82 -12.58 -5.67
C ARG A 39 4.36 -13.24 -6.94
N VAL A 40 5.58 -13.77 -6.88
CA VAL A 40 6.18 -14.58 -7.94
C VAL A 40 6.09 -16.04 -7.51
N VAL A 41 5.57 -16.89 -8.39
CA VAL A 41 5.39 -18.32 -8.19
C VAL A 41 5.88 -19.03 -9.43
N TRP A 42 6.65 -20.09 -9.23
CA TRP A 42 7.04 -20.99 -10.31
C TRP A 42 5.89 -21.97 -10.61
N ASP A 43 5.46 -22.05 -11.87
CA ASP A 43 4.47 -23.02 -12.36
C ASP A 43 5.19 -24.25 -12.91
N GLU A 44 5.29 -25.31 -12.10
CA GLU A 44 5.96 -26.57 -12.47
C GLU A 44 5.35 -27.24 -13.71
N LEU A 45 4.02 -27.17 -13.88
CA LEU A 45 3.32 -27.83 -14.99
C LEU A 45 3.68 -27.19 -16.33
N ARG A 46 3.91 -25.87 -16.31
CA ARG A 46 4.22 -25.10 -17.52
C ARG A 46 5.70 -24.75 -17.63
N SER A 47 6.49 -25.00 -16.60
CA SER A 47 7.91 -24.61 -16.51
C SER A 47 8.11 -23.11 -16.81
N VAL A 48 7.28 -22.26 -16.21
CA VAL A 48 7.34 -20.79 -16.35
C VAL A 48 7.23 -20.11 -15.00
N ASP A 49 7.86 -18.95 -14.88
CA ASP A 49 7.63 -18.04 -13.76
C ASP A 49 6.33 -17.26 -13.99
N VAL A 50 5.54 -17.12 -12.93
CA VAL A 50 4.28 -16.39 -12.92
C VAL A 50 4.31 -15.34 -11.82
N ALA A 51 4.17 -14.07 -12.19
CA ALA A 51 3.90 -12.99 -11.25
C ALA A 51 2.42 -12.66 -11.22
N VAL A 52 1.88 -12.43 -10.02
CA VAL A 52 0.50 -11.96 -9.81
C VAL A 52 0.49 -10.80 -8.82
N CYS A 53 -0.11 -9.69 -9.22
CA CYS A 53 -0.34 -8.55 -8.35
C CYS A 53 -1.56 -8.77 -7.46
N GLY A 54 -1.37 -8.78 -6.14
CA GLY A 54 -2.45 -8.92 -5.17
C GLY A 54 -3.39 -7.70 -5.07
N SER A 55 -3.06 -6.58 -5.71
CA SER A 55 -3.87 -5.35 -5.67
C SER A 55 -4.75 -5.21 -6.91
N CYS A 56 -4.17 -5.22 -8.11
CA CYS A 56 -4.92 -5.06 -9.36
C CYS A 56 -5.24 -6.38 -10.06
N THR A 57 -4.80 -7.52 -9.52
CA THR A 57 -4.99 -8.87 -10.10
C THR A 57 -4.34 -9.10 -11.46
N GLU A 58 -3.52 -8.17 -11.95
CA GLU A 58 -2.73 -8.37 -13.16
C GLU A 58 -1.70 -9.49 -12.95
N SER A 59 -1.50 -10.29 -14.00
CA SER A 59 -0.54 -11.39 -14.02
C SER A 59 0.39 -11.30 -15.21
N PHE A 60 1.63 -11.71 -15.01
CA PHE A 60 2.64 -11.81 -16.06
C PHE A 60 3.33 -13.16 -16.00
N THR A 61 3.60 -13.77 -17.16
CA THR A 61 4.22 -15.09 -17.25
C THR A 61 5.37 -15.06 -18.23
N SER A 62 6.52 -15.61 -17.85
CA SER A 62 7.64 -15.80 -18.78
C SER A 62 8.45 -17.04 -18.43
N SER A 63 9.03 -17.68 -19.46
CA SER A 63 10.04 -18.72 -19.31
C SER A 63 11.46 -18.15 -19.23
N ARG A 64 11.64 -16.83 -19.43
CA ARG A 64 12.95 -16.18 -19.42
C ARG A 64 13.32 -15.80 -17.98
N PRO A 65 14.53 -16.16 -17.53
CA PRO A 65 14.97 -15.84 -16.17
C PRO A 65 15.03 -14.32 -15.99
N GLY A 66 14.48 -13.84 -14.87
CA GLY A 66 14.52 -12.43 -14.46
C GLY A 66 13.52 -11.50 -15.15
N GLU A 67 12.79 -11.93 -16.18
CA GLU A 67 11.77 -11.09 -16.83
C GLU A 67 10.58 -10.85 -15.90
N VAL A 68 10.21 -11.88 -15.13
CA VAL A 68 9.12 -11.82 -14.14
C VAL A 68 9.49 -10.93 -12.95
N ASP A 69 10.75 -10.98 -12.50
CA ASP A 69 11.25 -10.09 -11.45
C ASP A 69 11.33 -8.64 -11.92
N ALA A 70 11.76 -8.41 -13.16
CA ALA A 70 11.80 -7.08 -13.77
C ALA A 70 10.39 -6.49 -13.91
N TRP A 71 9.43 -7.30 -14.37
CA TRP A 71 8.03 -6.93 -14.38
C TRP A 71 7.55 -6.58 -12.97
N ALA A 72 7.80 -7.44 -11.98
CA ALA A 72 7.39 -7.21 -10.60
C ALA A 72 8.00 -5.93 -9.98
N ALA A 73 9.22 -5.56 -10.40
CA ALA A 73 9.89 -4.35 -9.95
C ALA A 73 9.36 -3.07 -10.64
N ALA A 74 8.95 -3.17 -11.91
CA ALA A 74 8.44 -2.06 -12.69
C ALA A 74 6.90 -1.90 -12.58
N HIS A 75 6.19 -2.91 -12.09
CA HIS A 75 4.74 -2.92 -12.05
C HIS A 75 4.20 -1.88 -11.06
N ILE A 76 3.37 -0.98 -11.59
CA ILE A 76 2.66 0.05 -10.85
C ILE A 76 1.17 -0.16 -11.16
N CYS A 77 0.36 -0.30 -10.12
CA CYS A 77 -1.07 -0.45 -10.29
C CYS A 77 -1.73 0.88 -10.65
N ASP A 78 -2.76 0.82 -11.51
CA ASP A 78 -3.70 1.92 -11.66
C ASP A 78 -4.55 2.08 -10.38
N ALA A 79 -4.54 3.28 -9.82
CA ALA A 79 -5.19 3.57 -8.54
C ALA A 79 -6.72 3.45 -8.61
N GLU A 80 -7.34 3.86 -9.72
CA GLU A 80 -8.78 3.79 -9.92
C GLU A 80 -9.23 2.34 -10.08
N LEU A 81 -8.48 1.54 -10.85
CA LEU A 81 -8.74 0.11 -11.00
C LEU A 81 -8.67 -0.62 -9.65
N VAL A 82 -7.64 -0.35 -8.84
CA VAL A 82 -7.51 -0.94 -7.51
C VAL A 82 -8.67 -0.53 -6.61
N ALA A 83 -9.11 0.73 -6.64
CA ALA A 83 -10.24 1.20 -5.87
C ALA A 83 -11.54 0.48 -6.27
N LEU A 84 -11.78 0.31 -7.57
CA LEU A 84 -12.95 -0.42 -8.08
C LEU A 84 -12.92 -1.90 -7.68
N LEU A 85 -11.76 -2.55 -7.80
CA LEU A 85 -11.59 -3.94 -7.38
C LEU A 85 -11.80 -4.11 -5.87
N ALA A 86 -11.30 -3.19 -5.05
CA ALA A 86 -11.54 -3.20 -3.61
C ALA A 86 -13.03 -3.05 -3.27
N LEU A 87 -13.77 -2.21 -3.99
CA LEU A 87 -15.22 -2.07 -3.78
C LEU A 87 -15.99 -3.36 -4.09
N VAL A 88 -15.61 -4.06 -5.17
CA VAL A 88 -16.29 -5.29 -5.57
C VAL A 88 -15.91 -6.47 -4.66
N THR A 89 -14.65 -6.59 -4.29
CA THR A 89 -14.16 -7.70 -3.44
C THR A 89 -14.64 -7.59 -2.00
N ASN A 90 -14.67 -6.38 -1.41
CA ASN A 90 -15.20 -6.18 -0.07
C ASN A 90 -16.71 -6.44 0.05
N ARG A 91 -17.47 -6.26 -1.04
CA ARG A 91 -18.91 -6.59 -1.07
C ARG A 91 -19.18 -8.09 -1.26
N ARG A 92 -18.18 -8.88 -1.63
CA ARG A 92 -18.31 -10.32 -1.89
C ARG A 92 -17.77 -11.20 -0.74
N ALA A 93 -17.23 -10.62 0.31
CA ALA A 93 -16.90 -11.37 1.53
C ALA A 93 -18.14 -11.45 2.43
N ALA A 94 -18.97 -12.49 2.25
CA ALA A 94 -20.10 -12.85 3.10
C ALA A 94 -20.15 -14.37 3.27
#